data_AF-K1E529-F1
#
_entry.id   AF-K1E529-F1
#
_cell.length_a   1.000
_cell.length_b   1.000
_cell.length_c   1.000
_cell.angle_alpha   90.00
_cell.angle_beta   90.00
_cell.angle_gamma   90.00
#
_symmetry.space_group_name_H-M   'P 1'
#
loop_
_entity.id
_entity.type
_entity.pdbx_description
1 polymer ?
#
loop_
_entity_poly.entity_id
_entity_poly.type
_entity_poly.pdbx_seq_one_letter_code
_entity_poly.pdbx_strand_id
1 'polypeptide(L)'
;MSARDALDRALLDLAADGRRPRCAEPADHAWWTSEDHDERARAARLCRGCPVLRLCAESAEDEGELFVWAGVDHGTRPIKKTATKETR
;
A
#
# COMPACT_ATOMS: atom_id res chain seq x y z
N MET A 1 -4.28 12.43 -19.76
CA MET A 1 -3.83 11.13 -19.24
C MET A 1 -3.72 11.32 -17.75
N SER A 2 -4.54 10.61 -16.97
CA SER A 2 -4.60 10.75 -15.50
C SER A 2 -3.37 10.12 -14.84
N ALA A 3 -3.15 10.40 -13.55
CA ALA A 3 -2.11 9.71 -12.77
C ALA A 3 -2.36 8.19 -12.73
N ARG A 4 -3.65 7.79 -12.66
CA ARG A 4 -4.10 6.40 -12.77
C ARG A 4 -3.68 5.76 -14.10
N ASP A 5 -3.96 6.41 -15.23
CA ASP A 5 -3.61 5.89 -16.56
C ASP A 5 -2.09 5.67 -16.69
N ALA A 6 -1.30 6.60 -16.13
CA ALA A 6 0.15 6.52 -16.16
C ALA A 6 0.67 5.36 -15.29
N LEU A 7 0.09 5.15 -14.11
CA LEU A 7 0.40 4.02 -13.24
C LEU A 7 0.03 2.68 -13.90
N ASP A 8 -1.18 2.57 -14.44
CA ASP A 8 -1.66 1.35 -15.12
C ASP A 8 -0.73 0.98 -16.29
N ARG A 9 -0.33 1.97 -17.09
CA ARG A 9 0.63 1.74 -18.18
C ARG A 9 1.97 1.24 -17.67
N ALA A 10 2.52 1.85 -16.62
CA ALA A 10 3.80 1.43 -16.06
C ALA A 10 3.75 0.02 -15.42
N LEU A 11 2.61 -0.37 -14.86
CA LEU A 11 2.38 -1.73 -14.35
C LEU A 11 2.31 -2.75 -15.49
N LEU A 12 1.64 -2.40 -16.59
CA LEU A 12 1.59 -3.24 -17.80
C LEU A 12 2.98 -3.41 -18.43
N ASP A 13 3.76 -2.34 -18.54
CA ASP A 13 5.12 -2.38 -19.07
C ASP A 13 6.01 -3.29 -18.20
N LEU A 14 5.90 -3.18 -16.87
CA LEU A 14 6.64 -4.04 -15.93
C LEU A 14 6.26 -5.52 -16.08
N ALA A 15 4.98 -5.81 -16.28
CA ALA A 15 4.49 -7.16 -16.52
C ALA A 15 4.94 -7.71 -17.88
N ALA A 16 5.00 -6.87 -18.92
CA ALA A 16 5.55 -7.22 -20.23
C ALA A 16 7.04 -7.60 -20.14
N ASP A 17 7.80 -6.96 -19.25
CA ASP A 17 9.18 -7.31 -18.91
C ASP A 17 9.31 -8.58 -18.02
N GLY A 18 8.20 -9.25 -17.72
CA GLY A 18 8.17 -10.44 -16.86
C GLY A 18 8.41 -10.15 -15.38
N ARG A 19 8.31 -8.89 -14.96
CA ARG A 19 8.52 -8.44 -13.58
C ARG A 19 7.19 -8.10 -12.93
N ARG A 20 7.15 -8.13 -11.59
CA ARG A 20 5.98 -7.71 -10.81
C ARG A 20 6.42 -6.88 -9.61
N PRO A 21 5.63 -5.86 -9.22
CA PRO A 21 5.84 -5.20 -7.94
C PRO A 21 5.45 -6.15 -6.80
N ARG A 22 6.03 -5.96 -5.61
CA ARG A 22 5.73 -6.80 -4.43
C ARG A 22 4.25 -6.83 -4.06
N CYS A 23 3.52 -5.73 -4.26
CA CYS A 23 2.08 -5.66 -4.02
C CYS A 23 1.25 -6.56 -4.96
N ALA A 24 1.83 -7.09 -6.04
CA ALA A 24 1.18 -8.03 -6.96
C ALA A 24 1.73 -9.47 -6.85
N GLU A 25 2.62 -9.74 -5.88
CA GLU A 25 3.13 -11.09 -5.64
C GLU A 25 2.11 -11.93 -4.84
N PRO A 26 1.71 -13.12 -5.32
CA PRO A 26 0.70 -13.95 -4.65
C PRO A 26 1.01 -14.31 -3.20
N ALA A 27 2.28 -14.35 -2.81
CA ALA A 27 2.69 -14.71 -1.47
C ALA A 27 2.39 -13.60 -0.43
N ASP A 28 2.48 -12.33 -0.84
CA ASP A 28 2.56 -11.20 0.10
C ASP A 28 1.49 -10.12 -0.16
N HIS A 29 0.76 -10.18 -1.28
CA HIS A 29 -0.16 -9.11 -1.68
C HIS A 29 -1.25 -8.79 -0.65
N ALA A 30 -1.67 -9.78 0.14
CA ALA A 30 -2.70 -9.62 1.17
C ALA A 30 -2.32 -8.58 2.24
N TRP A 31 -1.02 -8.36 2.49
CA TRP A 31 -0.57 -7.36 3.47
C TRP A 31 -0.90 -5.91 3.07
N TRP A 32 -1.07 -5.62 1.77
CA TRP A 32 -1.40 -4.27 1.30
C TRP A 32 -2.84 -3.86 1.60
N THR A 33 -3.74 -4.82 1.80
CA THR A 33 -5.17 -4.61 2.07
C THR A 33 -5.62 -5.20 3.41
N SER A 34 -4.66 -5.54 4.28
CA SER A 34 -4.97 -6.15 5.58
C SER A 34 -5.64 -5.15 6.54
N GLU A 35 -6.52 -5.64 7.39
CA GLU A 35 -7.06 -4.87 8.50
C GLU A 35 -6.04 -4.70 9.64
N ASP A 36 -5.01 -5.56 9.71
CA ASP A 36 -3.93 -5.46 10.68
C ASP A 36 -2.93 -4.36 10.30
N HIS A 37 -2.77 -3.38 11.19
CA HIS A 37 -1.81 -2.29 11.01
C HIS A 37 -0.36 -2.78 10.89
N ASP A 38 0.03 -3.84 11.59
CA ASP A 38 1.41 -4.33 11.57
C ASP A 38 1.73 -5.03 10.24
N GLU A 39 0.76 -5.71 9.64
CA GLU A 39 0.86 -6.25 8.28
C GLU A 39 0.97 -5.13 7.25
N ARG A 40 0.14 -4.08 7.36
CA ARG A 40 0.24 -2.91 6.48
C ARG A 40 1.55 -2.16 6.64
N ALA A 41 2.03 -1.99 7.87
CA ALA A 41 3.33 -1.37 8.14
C ALA A 41 4.49 -2.18 7.52
N ARG A 42 4.35 -3.51 7.44
CA ARG A 42 5.30 -4.37 6.72
C ARG A 42 5.21 -4.16 5.20
N ALA A 43 4.01 -4.18 4.64
CA ALA A 43 3.76 -3.90 3.22
C ALA A 43 4.33 -2.55 2.79
N ALA A 44 4.12 -1.49 3.59
CA ALA A 44 4.64 -0.15 3.34
C ALA A 44 6.18 -0.14 3.18
N ARG A 45 6.90 -0.90 4.01
CA ARG A 45 8.37 -1.03 3.91
C ARG A 45 8.80 -1.77 2.64
N LEU A 46 8.01 -2.74 2.18
CA LEU A 46 8.30 -3.52 0.97
C LEU A 46 8.12 -2.71 -0.33
N CYS A 47 7.50 -1.53 -0.27
CA CYS A 47 7.44 -0.61 -1.40
C CYS A 47 8.81 0.00 -1.75
N ARG A 48 9.80 -0.04 -0.85
CA ARG A 48 11.13 0.54 -1.10
C ARG A 48 11.81 -0.15 -2.29
N GLY A 49 12.17 0.65 -3.30
CA GLY A 49 12.80 0.16 -4.53
C GLY A 49 11.81 -0.30 -5.61
N CYS A 50 10.50 -0.12 -5.41
CA CYS A 50 9.51 -0.35 -6.44
C CYS A 50 9.72 0.63 -7.62
N PRO A 51 9.82 0.16 -8.88
CA PRO A 51 10.09 1.03 -10.04
C PRO A 51 8.94 1.98 -10.36
N VAL A 52 7.71 1.66 -9.94
CA VAL A 52 6.51 2.50 -10.18
C VAL A 52 6.11 3.33 -8.97
N LEU A 53 6.97 3.44 -7.94
CA LEU A 53 6.63 4.07 -6.65
C LEU A 53 6.13 5.52 -6.80
N ARG A 54 6.76 6.31 -7.68
CA ARG A 54 6.37 7.71 -7.91
C ARG A 54 4.96 7.80 -8.51
N LEU A 55 4.68 7.02 -9.55
CA LEU A 55 3.36 6.99 -10.20
C LEU A 55 2.28 6.45 -9.25
N CYS A 56 2.66 5.52 -8.36
CA CYS A 56 1.79 5.02 -7.30
C CYS A 56 1.43 6.13 -6.30
N ALA A 57 2.37 7.02 -5.95
CA ALA A 57 2.09 8.17 -5.08
C ALA A 57 1.13 9.17 -5.75
N GLU A 58 1.43 9.53 -7.00
CA GLU A 58 0.61 10.47 -7.79
C GLU A 58 -0.82 9.94 -7.95
N SER A 59 -1.00 8.64 -8.21
CA SER A 59 -2.34 8.04 -8.30
C SER A 59 -3.08 7.97 -6.97
N ALA A 60 -2.36 7.87 -5.84
CA ALA A 60 -2.99 7.76 -4.52
C ALA A 60 -3.53 9.11 -4.01
N GLU A 61 -2.86 10.21 -4.38
CA GLU A 61 -3.29 11.57 -4.04
C GLU A 61 -4.60 11.96 -4.72
N ASP A 62 -4.82 11.51 -5.96
CA ASP A 62 -6.03 11.81 -6.74
C ASP A 62 -7.29 11.07 -6.24
N GLU A 63 -7.12 9.89 -5.64
CA GLU A 63 -8.22 8.93 -5.40
C GLU A 63 -8.61 8.75 -3.91
N GLY A 64 -7.82 9.28 -2.95
CA GLY A 64 -8.13 9.18 -1.52
C GLY A 64 -8.14 7.75 -0.99
N GLU A 65 -7.18 6.95 -1.45
CA GLU A 65 -7.18 5.50 -1.29
C GLU A 65 -7.04 5.00 0.16
N LEU A 66 -7.61 3.83 0.43
CA LEU A 66 -7.50 3.10 1.70
C LEU A 66 -6.28 2.16 1.69
N PHE A 67 -5.74 1.86 2.88
CA PHE A 67 -4.63 0.92 3.10
C PHE A 67 -3.27 1.38 2.53
N VAL A 68 -2.44 0.48 1.97
CA VAL A 68 -1.04 0.79 1.66
C VAL A 68 -0.84 1.27 0.23
N TRP A 69 -0.38 2.51 0.08
CA TRP A 69 -0.05 3.12 -1.22
C TRP A 69 1.27 3.85 -1.14
N ALA A 70 2.09 3.75 -2.18
CA ALA A 70 3.39 4.45 -2.26
C ALA A 70 4.32 4.29 -1.04
N GLY A 71 4.20 3.19 -0.29
CA GLY A 71 4.95 2.97 0.96
C GLY A 71 4.40 3.71 2.18
N VAL A 72 3.16 4.18 2.11
CA VAL A 72 2.42 4.88 3.16
C VAL A 72 1.19 4.04 3.52
N ASP A 73 0.96 3.83 4.82
CA ASP A 73 -0.28 3.24 5.32
C ASP A 73 -1.33 4.34 5.53
N HIS A 74 -2.38 4.33 4.71
CA HIS A 74 -3.55 5.21 4.78
C HIS A 74 -4.71 4.59 5.59
N GLY A 75 -4.54 3.39 6.13
CA GLY A 75 -5.53 2.76 7.00
C GLY A 75 -5.71 3.54 8.31
N THR A 76 -6.94 3.55 8.84
CA THR A 76 -7.19 4.13 10.16
C THR A 76 -6.40 3.33 11.21
N ARG A 77 -5.57 4.03 11.99
CA ARG A 77 -4.96 3.41 13.17
C ARG A 77 -6.08 3.04 14.14
N PRO A 78 -6.15 1.80 14.65
CA PRO A 78 -7.08 1.50 15.73
C PRO A 78 -6.76 2.46 16.88
N ILE A 79 -7.77 3.22 17.31
CA ILE A 79 -7.66 4.10 18.47
C ILE A 79 -7.25 3.19 19.63
N LYS A 80 -6.06 3.40 20.18
CA LYS A 80 -5.65 2.72 21.41
C LYS A 80 -6.67 3.10 22.48
N LYS A 81 -7.64 2.22 22.74
CA LYS A 81 -8.48 2.34 23.94
C LYS A 81 -7.51 2.17 25.11
N THR A 82 -7.13 3.28 25.72
CA THR A 82 -6.42 3.29 26.99
C THR A 82 -7.24 2.42 27.93
N ALA A 83 -6.72 1.24 28.27
CA ALA A 83 -7.38 0.35 29.20
C ALA A 83 -7.48 1.10 30.54
N THR A 84 -8.66 1.67 30.82
CA THR A 84 -9.01 2.16 32.14
C THR A 84 -8.87 0.97 33.07
N LYS A 85 -7.85 1.03 33.91
CA LYS A 85 -7.55 0.05 34.94
C LYS A 85 -8.62 0.20 36.03
N GLU A 86 -9.76 -0.45 35.88
CA GLU A 86 -10.75 -0.54 36.94
C GLU A 86 -10.17 -1.36 38.09
N THR A 87 -9.84 -0.66 39.17
CA THR A 87 -9.45 -1.24 40.44
C THR A 87 -10.72 -1.58 41.21
N ARG A 88 -10.94 -2.85 41.54
CA ARG A 88 -11.80 -3.24 42.65
C ARG A 88 -11.27 -4.50 43.31
#